data_AF-A0A350UUY9-F1
#
_entry.id   AF-A0A350UUY9-F1
#
_cell.length_a   1.000
_cell.length_b   1.000
_cell.length_c   1.000
_cell.angle_alpha   90.00
_cell.angle_beta   90.00
_cell.angle_gamma   90.00
#
_symmetry.space_group_name_H-M   'P 1'
#
loop_
_entity.id
_entity.type
_entity.pdbx_description
1 polymer ?
#
loop_
_entity_poly.entity_id
_entity_poly.type
_entity_poly.pdbx_seq_one_letter_code
_entity_poly.pdbx_strand_id
1 'polypeptide(L)' 'MQLEGHTISGIKVLNIIEENATAIEKMVNKAIADVHQQRIKILDLQITGDNLILVLGEKEE' A
#
# COMPACT_ATOMS: atom_id res chain seq x y z
N MET A 1 8.09 13.99 -1.63
CA MET A 1 6.66 14.27 -1.37
C MET A 1 6.44 14.11 0.13
N GLN A 2 5.63 14.94 0.77
CA GLN A 2 5.41 14.92 2.23
C GLN A 2 3.92 14.69 2.47
N LEU A 3 3.59 13.75 3.35
CA LEU A 3 2.23 13.51 3.85
C LEU A 3 2.23 13.79 5.35
N GLU A 4 1.55 14.84 5.81
CA GLU A 4 1.39 15.15 7.24
C GLU A 4 2.68 15.12 8.09
N GLY A 5 3.82 15.54 7.53
CA GLY A 5 5.11 15.55 8.23
C GLY A 5 5.91 14.23 8.14
N HIS A 6 5.40 13.23 7.43
CA HIS A 6 6.11 12.01 7.09
C HIS A 6 6.77 12.09 5.71
N THR A 7 8.01 11.62 5.62
CA THR A 7 8.71 11.45 4.33
C THR A 7 8.11 10.25 3.59
N ILE A 8 7.58 10.49 2.40
CA ILE A 8 7.13 9.42 1.51
C ILE A 8 8.37 8.83 0.82
N SER A 9 8.62 7.54 1.02
CA SER A 9 9.72 6.81 0.38
C SER A 9 9.29 6.17 -0.95
N GLY A 10 7.99 5.90 -1.13
CA GLY A 10 7.48 5.27 -2.33
C GLY A 10 5.96 5.14 -2.37
N ILE A 11 5.46 4.63 -3.49
CA ILE A 11 4.04 4.34 -3.70
C ILE A 11 3.94 2.96 -4.33
N LYS A 12 3.06 2.11 -3.79
CA LYS A 12 2.75 0.79 -4.35
C LYS A 12 1.29 0.78 -4.82
N VAL A 13 1.10 0.55 -6.11
CA VAL A 13 -0.23 0.52 -6.73
C VAL A 13 -0.61 -0.92 -7.04
N LEU A 14 -1.81 -1.30 -6.65
CA LEU A 14 -2.43 -2.59 -6.91
C LEU A 14 -3.65 -2.36 -7.79
N ASN A 15 -3.66 -2.98 -8.97
CA ASN A 15 -4.85 -2.99 -9.81
C ASN A 15 -5.83 -4.03 -9.25
N ILE A 16 -7.07 -3.60 -8.98
CA ILE A 16 -8.15 -4.41 -8.43
C ILE A 16 -9.32 -4.57 -9.41
N ILE A 17 -9.13 -4.15 -10.67
CA ILE A 17 -10.14 -4.24 -11.72
C ILE A 17 -10.56 -5.70 -11.94
N GLU A 18 -11.86 -5.93 -12.06
CA GLU A 18 -12.47 -7.24 -12.33
C GLU A 18 -12.17 -8.36 -11.30
N GLU A 19 -11.52 -8.04 -10.19
CA GLU A 19 -11.26 -8.97 -9.11
C GLU A 19 -12.47 -9.04 -8.15
N ASN A 20 -12.78 -10.24 -7.66
CA ASN A 20 -13.79 -10.37 -6.60
C ASN A 20 -13.21 -9.91 -5.25
N ALA A 21 -14.09 -9.55 -4.30
CA ALA A 21 -13.69 -9.02 -3.00
C ALA A 21 -12.66 -9.90 -2.25
N THR A 22 -12.81 -11.24 -2.33
CA THR A 22 -11.89 -12.19 -1.70
C THR A 22 -10.51 -12.20 -2.35
N ALA A 23 -10.44 -12.06 -3.67
CA ALA A 23 -9.19 -11.98 -4.42
C ALA A 23 -8.45 -10.67 -4.09
N ILE A 24 -9.20 -9.55 -4.09
CA ILE A 24 -8.69 -8.23 -3.68
C ILE A 24 -8.11 -8.30 -2.26
N GLU A 25 -8.86 -8.84 -1.29
CA GLU A 25 -8.40 -8.96 0.09
C GLU A 25 -7.09 -9.75 0.20
N LYS A 26 -7.00 -10.89 -0.49
CA LYS A 26 -5.77 -11.69 -0.52
C LYS A 26 -4.59 -10.95 -1.12
N MET A 27 -4.80 -10.24 -2.23
CA MET A 27 -3.75 -9.44 -2.87
C MET A 27 -3.24 -8.32 -1.97
N VAL A 28 -4.17 -7.58 -1.36
CA VAL A 28 -3.86 -6.44 -0.49
C VAL A 28 -3.13 -6.93 0.76
N ASN A 29 -3.62 -7.99 1.41
CA ASN A 29 -2.97 -8.59 2.57
C ASN A 29 -1.55 -9.06 2.25
N LYS A 30 -1.35 -9.69 1.09
CA LYS A 30 -0.02 -10.08 0.63
C LYS A 30 0.88 -8.86 0.43
N ALA A 31 0.37 -7.82 -0.22
CA ALA A 31 1.13 -6.60 -0.46
C ALA A 31 1.53 -5.88 0.83
N ILE A 32 0.64 -5.86 1.84
CA ILE A 32 0.92 -5.32 3.18
C ILE A 32 1.97 -6.17 3.89
N ALA A 33 1.84 -7.51 3.84
CA ALA A 33 2.82 -8.42 4.44
C ALA A 33 4.22 -8.24 3.83
N ASP A 34 4.34 -8.10 2.51
CA ASP A 34 5.61 -7.85 1.83
C ASP A 34 6.25 -6.52 2.27
N VAL A 35 5.44 -5.47 2.44
CA VAL A 35 5.91 -4.15 2.90
C VAL A 35 6.36 -4.22 4.35
N HIS A 36 5.61 -4.92 5.20
CA HIS A 36 5.95 -5.13 6.60
C HIS A 36 7.25 -5.96 6.75
N GLN A 37 7.45 -6.99 5.92
CA GLN A 37 8.70 -7.78 5.93
C GLN A 37 9.93 -6.92 5.58
N GLN A 38 9.74 -5.89 4.78
CA GLN A 38 10.79 -4.93 4.44
C GLN A 38 11.00 -3.84 5.50
N ARG A 39 10.22 -3.89 6.61
CA ARG A 39 10.16 -2.87 7.67
C ARG A 39 9.82 -1.48 7.15
N ILE A 40 9.05 -1.39 6.07
CA ILE A 40 8.65 -0.09 5.50
C ILE A 40 7.31 0.32 6.12
N LYS A 41 7.18 1.56 6.60
CA LYS A 41 5.89 2.07 7.07
C LYS A 41 4.89 2.21 5.94
N ILE A 42 3.64 1.83 6.18
CA ILE A 42 2.51 2.27 5.35
C ILE A 42 1.95 3.52 6.02
N LEU A 43 2.01 4.65 5.32
CA LEU A 43 1.54 5.94 5.81
C LEU A 43 0.05 6.13 5.54
N ASP A 44 -0.42 5.64 4.40
CA ASP A 44 -1.80 5.83 3.96
C ASP A 44 -2.22 4.73 2.97
N LEU A 45 -3.53 4.49 2.89
CA LEU A 45 -4.15 3.56 1.96
C LEU A 45 -5.33 4.25 1.29
N GLN A 46 -5.27 4.37 -0.04
CA GLN A 46 -6.31 4.98 -0.83
C GLN A 46 -6.89 3.99 -1.83
N ILE A 47 -8.20 4.08 -2.04
CA ILE A 47 -8.90 3.27 -3.03
C ILE A 47 -9.49 4.22 -4.06
N THR A 48 -9.18 3.95 -5.31
CA THR A 48 -9.82 4.53 -6.50
C THR A 48 -10.57 3.42 -7.23
N GLY A 49 -11.44 3.75 -8.19
CA GLY A 49 -12.34 2.78 -8.83
C GLY A 49 -11.69 1.43 -9.13
N ASP A 50 -10.54 1.46 -9.82
CA ASP A 50 -9.84 0.25 -10.27
C ASP A 50 -8.53 -0.01 -9.54
N ASN A 51 -8.10 0.85 -8.60
CA ASN A 51 -6.78 0.72 -7.97
C ASN A 51 -6.81 0.96 -6.47
N LEU A 52 -6.04 0.15 -5.75
CA LEU A 52 -5.64 0.40 -4.38
C LEU A 52 -4.21 0.90 -4.35
N ILE A 53 -3.99 2.01 -3.65
CA ILE A 53 -2.73 2.74 -3.58
C ILE A 53 -2.25 2.71 -2.14
N LEU A 54 -1.06 2.15 -1.92
CA LEU A 54 -0.35 2.16 -0.66
C LEU A 54 0.70 3.25 -0.71
N VAL A 55 0.60 4.24 0.18
CA VAL A 55 1.61 5.27 0.36
C VAL A 55 2.63 4.78 1.38
N LEU A 56 3.89 4.70 0.97
CA LEU A 56 4.96 4.11 1.77
C LEU A 56 5.85 5.20 2.37
N GLY A 57 6.15 5.06 3.65
CA GLY A 57 7.06 5.91 4.40
C GLY A 57 8.46 5.31 4.50
N GLU A 58 9.32 5.92 5.30
CA GLU A 58 10.67 5.40 5.53
C GLU A 58 10.66 4.06 6.27
N LYS A 59 11.79 3.34 6.20
CA LYS A 59 11.96 2.11 6.95
C LYS A 59 12.01 2.40 8.45
N GLU A 60 11.36 1.55 9.24
CA GLU A 60 11.59 1.46 10.68
C GLU A 60 12.90 0.72 10.93
N GLU A 61 13.84 1.42 11.57
CA GLU A 61 15.07 0.84 12.11
C GLU A 61 14.76 -0.15 13.25
#